data_AF-A0ABD5MYS8-F1
#
_entry.id   AF-A0ABD5MYS8-F1
#
_cell.length_a   1.000
_cell.length_b   1.000
_cell.length_c   1.000
_cell.angle_alpha   90.00
_cell.angle_beta   90.00
_cell.angle_gamma   90.00
#
_symmetry.space_group_name_H-M   'P 1'
#
loop_
_entity.id
_entity.type
_entity.pdbx_description
1 polymer ?
#
loop_
_entity_poly.entity_id
_entity_poly.type
_entity_poly.pdbx_seq_one_letter_code
_entity_poly.pdbx_strand_id
1 'polypeptide(L)'
;MKRGRPVASEIRQHMVDILAVMKKGYGYEIFRVYKKIFPKVTSRVIYYHLRKGVETGEFKQTETVKSEGEYSWGSIVEKIYYELGPNAKPSGDERVKEALK
;
A
#
# COMPACT_ATOMS: atom_id res chain seq x y z
N MET A 1 18.62 -3.22 -24.65
CA MET A 1 18.30 -2.71 -23.30
C MET A 1 17.27 -1.59 -23.46
N LYS A 2 15.98 -1.81 -23.15
CA LYS A 2 14.93 -0.79 -23.39
C LYS A 2 15.19 0.40 -22.47
N ARG A 3 15.45 1.58 -23.04
CA ARG A 3 15.59 2.84 -22.30
C ARG A 3 14.23 3.24 -21.75
N GLY A 4 14.12 3.39 -20.43
CA GLY A 4 12.91 3.80 -19.72
C GLY A 4 13.00 3.47 -18.23
N ARG A 5 12.37 4.26 -17.36
CA ARG A 5 12.23 3.92 -15.94
C ARG A 5 11.54 2.55 -15.85
N PRO A 6 12.03 1.59 -15.05
CA PRO A 6 11.41 0.28 -14.93
C PRO A 6 9.92 0.44 -14.61
N VAL A 7 9.08 -0.30 -15.34
CA VAL A 7 7.62 -0.29 -15.14
C VAL A 7 7.30 -0.74 -13.72
N ALA A 8 8.08 -1.67 -13.17
CA ALA A 8 8.03 -2.13 -11.79
C ALA A 8 8.79 -1.18 -10.86
N SER A 9 8.09 -0.71 -9.81
CA SER A 9 8.71 0.03 -8.70
C SER A 9 8.91 -0.94 -7.54
N GLU A 10 10.11 -1.00 -6.97
CA GLU A 10 10.38 -1.78 -5.76
C GLU A 10 9.41 -1.42 -4.62
N ILE A 11 9.06 -0.13 -4.50
CA ILE A 11 8.11 0.35 -3.49
C ILE A 11 6.72 -0.27 -3.71
N ARG A 12 6.24 -0.37 -4.96
CA ARG A 12 4.95 -1.03 -5.24
C ARG A 12 5.03 -2.52 -4.97
N GLN A 13 6.15 -3.16 -5.34
CA GLN A 13 6.33 -4.59 -5.09
C GLN A 13 6.27 -4.91 -3.59
N HIS A 14 6.98 -4.14 -2.77
CA HIS A 14 6.91 -4.25 -1.31
C HIS A 14 5.47 -4.05 -0.78
N MET A 15 4.71 -3.10 -1.32
CA MET A 15 3.32 -2.88 -0.94
C MET A 15 2.40 -4.04 -1.36
N VAL A 16 2.66 -4.66 -2.53
CA VAL A 16 1.99 -5.89 -2.95
C VAL A 16 2.28 -7.02 -1.97
N ASP A 17 3.53 -7.20 -1.55
CA ASP A 17 3.88 -8.24 -0.58
C ASP A 17 3.23 -8.00 0.80
N ILE A 18 3.19 -6.75 1.27
CA ILE A 18 2.48 -6.37 2.50
C ILE A 18 1.00 -6.76 2.41
N LEU A 19 0.31 -6.37 1.34
CA LEU A 19 -1.10 -6.70 1.16
C LEU A 19 -1.35 -8.18 0.89
N ALA A 20 -0.37 -8.92 0.34
CA ALA A 20 -0.47 -10.37 0.18
C ALA A 20 -0.59 -11.10 1.52
N VAL A 21 0.08 -10.58 2.56
CA VAL A 21 0.01 -11.10 3.93
C VAL A 21 -1.20 -10.53 4.67
N MET A 22 -1.38 -9.21 4.67
CA MET A 22 -2.48 -8.54 5.41
C MET A 22 -3.88 -8.80 4.83
N LYS A 23 -3.97 -9.19 3.56
CA LYS A 23 -5.18 -9.32 2.73
C LYS A 23 -5.87 -7.99 2.42
N LYS A 24 -6.00 -7.11 3.41
CA LYS A 24 -6.65 -5.80 3.30
C LYS A 24 -5.94 -4.79 4.21
N GLY A 25 -5.83 -3.54 3.77
CA GLY A 25 -5.31 -2.46 4.61
C GLY A 25 -5.60 -1.08 4.05
N TYR A 26 -5.66 -0.07 4.93
CA TYR A 26 -5.86 1.32 4.51
C TYR A 26 -4.52 2.05 4.33
N GLY A 27 -4.50 3.13 3.54
CA GLY A 27 -3.25 3.73 3.07
C GLY A 27 -2.23 4.09 4.16
N TYR A 28 -2.68 4.60 5.31
CA TYR A 28 -1.79 4.94 6.42
C TYR A 28 -1.25 3.70 7.16
N GLU A 29 -2.04 2.65 7.29
CA GLU A 29 -1.61 1.38 7.87
C GLU A 29 -0.54 0.70 6.99
N ILE A 30 -0.77 0.64 5.68
CA ILE A 30 0.22 0.13 4.72
C ILE A 30 1.54 0.92 4.85
N PHE A 31 1.47 2.25 4.95
CA PHE A 31 2.64 3.10 5.18
C PHE A 31 3.37 2.76 6.49
N ARG A 32 2.64 2.54 7.58
CA ARG A 32 3.23 2.18 8.88
C ARG A 32 3.97 0.85 8.83
N VAL A 33 3.35 -0.17 8.21
CA VAL A 33 3.98 -1.49 8.04
C VAL A 33 5.21 -1.37 7.13
N TYR A 34 5.08 -0.65 6.01
CA TYR A 34 6.19 -0.41 5.09
C TYR A 34 7.40 0.20 5.81
N LYS A 35 7.19 1.25 6.61
CA LYS A 35 8.26 1.96 7.32
C LYS A 35 8.96 1.08 8.38
N LYS A 36 8.30 0.04 8.89
CA LYS A 36 8.88 -0.92 9.85
C LYS A 36 9.86 -1.89 9.17
N ILE A 37 9.62 -2.22 7.90
CA ILE A 37 10.29 -3.33 7.20
C ILE A 37 11.31 -2.83 6.16
N PHE A 38 10.99 -1.73 5.48
CA PHE A 38 11.70 -1.25 4.29
C PHE A 38 12.33 0.14 4.51
N PRO A 39 13.20 0.61 3.60
CA PRO A 39 13.79 1.94 3.69
C PRO A 39 12.75 3.05 3.83
N LYS A 40 13.08 4.09 4.60
CA LYS A 40 12.14 5.18 4.90
C LYS A 40 11.69 5.89 3.62
N VAL A 41 10.38 5.98 3.43
CA VAL A 41 9.73 6.81 2.40
C VAL A 41 8.74 7.76 3.06
N THR A 42 8.29 8.78 2.33
CA THR A 42 7.20 9.64 2.80
C THR A 42 5.85 8.97 2.56
N SER A 43 4.83 9.33 3.35
CA SER A 43 3.46 8.84 3.13
C SER A 43 2.96 9.17 1.71
N ARG A 44 3.29 10.36 1.19
CA ARG A 44 2.93 10.78 -0.18
C ARG A 44 3.40 9.81 -1.25
N VAL A 45 4.59 9.23 -1.09
CA VAL A 45 5.13 8.23 -2.03
C VAL A 45 4.30 6.93 -1.99
N ILE A 46 3.88 6.50 -0.80
CA ILE A 46 2.97 5.35 -0.66
C ILE A 46 1.62 5.64 -1.32
N TYR A 47 1.00 6.79 -1.05
CA TYR A 47 -0.29 7.14 -1.67
C TYR A 47 -0.20 7.28 -3.19
N TYR A 48 0.90 7.85 -3.71
CA TYR A 48 1.16 7.87 -5.15
C TYR A 48 1.21 6.46 -5.73
N HIS A 49 1.90 5.55 -5.04
CA HIS A 49 2.04 4.17 -5.47
C HIS A 49 0.77 3.32 -5.32
N LEU A 50 -0.06 3.59 -4.32
CA LEU A 50 -1.41 3.00 -4.20
C LEU A 50 -2.27 3.43 -5.38
N ARG A 51 -2.34 4.74 -5.66
CA ARG A 51 -3.09 5.26 -6.80
C ARG A 51 -2.58 4.66 -8.12
N LYS A 52 -1.26 4.65 -8.32
CA LYS A 52 -0.67 4.10 -9.53
C LYS A 52 -0.90 2.59 -9.66
N GLY A 53 -0.84 1.85 -8.56
CA GLY A 53 -1.11 0.42 -8.54
C GLY A 53 -2.58 0.07 -8.79
N VAL A 54 -3.51 0.96 -8.41
CA VAL A 54 -4.92 0.82 -8.83
C VAL A 54 -5.05 1.01 -10.35
N GLU A 55 -4.40 2.03 -10.92
CA GLU A 55 -4.41 2.25 -12.38
C GLU A 55 -3.81 1.07 -13.17
N THR A 56 -2.80 0.39 -12.64
CA THR A 56 -2.16 -0.79 -13.28
C THR A 56 -2.84 -2.12 -12.92
N GLY A 57 -3.83 -2.10 -12.02
CA GLY A 57 -4.54 -3.29 -11.54
C GLY A 57 -3.74 -4.17 -10.57
N GLU A 58 -2.62 -3.67 -10.04
CA GLU A 58 -1.86 -4.30 -8.95
C GLU A 58 -2.61 -4.19 -7.61
N PHE A 59 -3.42 -3.15 -7.44
CA PHE A 59 -4.28 -2.96 -6.27
C PHE A 59 -5.73 -2.76 -6.67
N LYS A 60 -6.64 -3.08 -5.75
CA LYS A 60 -8.06 -2.78 -5.86
C LYS A 60 -8.49 -1.97 -4.64
N GLN A 61 -9.16 -0.85 -4.88
CA GLN A 61 -9.85 -0.11 -3.82
C GLN A 61 -11.17 -0.83 -3.51
N THR A 62 -11.41 -1.14 -2.24
CA THR A 62 -12.58 -1.95 -1.84
C THR A 62 -13.66 -1.15 -1.15
N GLU A 63 -13.27 -0.26 -0.25
CA GLU A 63 -14.21 0.54 0.53
C GLU A 63 -13.55 1.85 0.99
N THR A 64 -14.40 2.85 1.18
CA THR A 64 -14.02 4.10 1.84
C THR A 64 -14.86 4.21 3.09
N VAL A 65 -14.22 4.05 4.25
CA VAL A 65 -14.89 4.15 5.56
C VAL A 65 -14.66 5.55 6.10
N LYS A 66 -15.75 6.26 6.39
CA LYS A 66 -15.69 7.52 7.12
C LYS A 66 -15.75 7.21 8.60
N SER A 67 -14.70 7.54 9.34
CA SER A 67 -14.70 7.47 10.80
C SER A 67 -14.88 8.86 11.35
N GLU A 68 -15.94 9.07 12.11
CA GLU A 68 -16.11 10.27 12.91
C GLU A 68 -15.19 10.20 14.13
N GLY A 69 -14.53 11.30 14.46
CA GLY A 69 -13.66 11.40 15.62
C GLY A 69 -13.28 12.85 15.91
N GLU A 70 -12.95 13.14 17.18
CA GLU A 70 -12.48 14.46 17.59
C GLU A 70 -11.00 14.61 17.23
N TYR A 71 -10.73 15.02 15.99
CA TYR A 71 -9.38 15.39 15.57
C TYR A 71 -9.25 16.92 15.56
N SER A 72 -8.06 17.41 15.88
CA SER A 72 -7.73 18.85 15.92
C SER A 72 -7.85 19.57 14.57
N TRP A 73 -8.22 18.88 13.50
CA TRP A 73 -8.31 19.40 12.13
C TRP A 73 -9.60 19.00 11.40
N GLY A 74 -10.58 18.43 12.10
CA GLY A 74 -11.87 18.03 11.52
C GLY A 74 -12.49 16.81 12.20
N SER A 75 -13.80 16.66 12.07
CA SER A 75 -14.57 15.61 12.74
C SER A 75 -14.63 14.28 11.98
N ILE A 76 -14.13 14.21 10.74
CA ILE A 76 -14.29 13.05 9.86
C ILE A 76 -12.94 12.70 9.21
N VAL A 77 -12.54 11.43 9.32
CA VAL A 77 -11.38 10.87 8.61
C VAL A 77 -11.86 9.80 7.63
N GLU A 78 -11.49 9.96 6.36
CA GLU A 78 -11.77 8.96 5.34
C GLU A 78 -10.62 7.96 5.23
N LYS A 79 -10.92 6.68 5.46
CA LYS A 79 -9.99 5.56 5.28
C LYS A 79 -10.35 4.83 4.01
N ILE A 80 -9.48 4.93 3.01
CA ILE A 80 -9.57 4.14 1.80
C ILE A 80 -8.83 2.83 2.02
N TYR A 81 -9.54 1.72 1.88
CA TYR A 81 -8.98 0.37 1.98
C TYR A 81 -8.62 -0.19 0.62
N TYR A 82 -7.51 -0.92 0.61
CA TYR A 82 -6.92 -1.53 -0.56
C TYR A 82 -6.70 -3.02 -0.32
N GLU A 83 -6.86 -3.79 -1.39
CA GLU A 83 -6.57 -5.22 -1.48
C GLU A 83 -5.73 -5.47 -2.74
N LEU A 84 -5.25 -6.71 -2.90
CA LEU A 84 -4.58 -7.11 -4.12
C LEU A 84 -5.53 -7.07 -5.31
N GLY A 85 -5.07 -6.44 -6.38
CA GLY A 85 -5.76 -6.43 -7.67
C GLY A 85 -5.47 -7.69 -8.49
N PRO A 86 -6.19 -7.89 -9.61
CA PRO A 86 -6.03 -9.07 -10.46
C PRO A 86 -4.65 -9.19 -11.10
N ASN A 87 -3.90 -8.08 -11.26
CA ASN A 87 -2.55 -8.08 -11.82
C ASN A 87 -1.46 -8.13 -10.75
N ALA A 88 -1.83 -8.24 -9.47
CA ALA A 88 -0.87 -8.35 -8.39
C ALA A 88 -0.02 -9.62 -8.55
N LYS A 89 1.29 -9.47 -8.38
CA LYS A 89 2.24 -10.59 -8.37
C LYS A 89 3.10 -10.52 -7.12
N PRO A 90 2.63 -11.07 -5.98
CA PRO A 90 3.43 -11.14 -4.77
C PRO A 90 4.73 -11.90 -5.02
N SER A 91 5.85 -11.34 -4.58
CA SER A 91 7.15 -12.01 -4.57
C SER A 91 7.28 -12.96 -3.38
N GLY A 92 6.49 -12.73 -2.32
CA GLY A 92 6.52 -13.56 -1.12
C GLY A 92 7.70 -13.24 -0.20
N ASP A 93 8.15 -11.98 -0.19
CA ASP A 93 9.26 -11.46 0.62
C ASP A 93 9.15 -11.91 2.10
N GLU A 94 10.18 -12.61 2.56
CA GLU A 94 10.23 -13.19 3.91
C GLU A 94 10.21 -12.12 4.99
N ARG A 95 10.81 -10.95 4.75
CA ARG A 95 10.83 -9.84 5.72
C ARG A 95 9.42 -9.39 6.07
N VAL A 96 8.50 -9.46 5.11
CA VAL A 96 7.09 -9.12 5.32
C VAL A 96 6.38 -10.19 6.13
N LYS A 97 6.63 -11.46 5.82
CA LYS A 97 6.05 -12.60 6.55
C LYS A 97 6.48 -12.60 8.01
N GLU A 98 7.77 -12.36 8.28
CA GLU A 98 8.32 -12.33 9.64
C GLU A 98 7.80 -11.14 10.45
N ALA A 99 7.71 -9.95 9.84
CA ALA A 99 7.31 -8.74 10.55
C ALA A 99 5.82 -8.68 10.95
N LEU A 100 5.00 -9.53 10.32
CA LEU A 100 3.54 -9.63 10.48
C LEU A 100 3.08 -10.98 11.09
N LYS A 101 4.02 -11.85 11.45
CA LYS A 101 3.77 -13.08 12.23
C LYS A 101 3.61 -12.74 13.71
#